data_AF-A0A1J4JF02-F1
#
_entry.id   AF-A0A1J4JF02-F1
#
_cell.length_a   1.000
_cell.length_b   1.000
_cell.length_c   1.000
_cell.angle_alpha   90.00
_cell.angle_beta   90.00
_cell.angle_gamma   90.00
#
_symmetry.space_group_name_H-M   'P 1'
#
loop_
_entity.id
_entity.type
_entity.pdbx_description
1 polymer ?
#
loop_
_entity_poly.entity_id
_entity_poly.type
_entity_poly.pdbx_seq_one_letter_code
_entity_poly.pdbx_strand_id
1 'polypeptide(L)'
;MSAISMSLPSLVPRAGEGHVGRNPLNSRRKHSHRSFSPIALKSTLQSLKINSPISSSMSRGCETFLTISSYASVRKLRQNNHVKFNELSFIASCLLEEQPNTQIVTVDIKSNHGKVDIVRLAAISILDRKYKPVSIIKATSVPENKSGDILDLFDGKMAKNDENELVTFSFEKDKTISIIIIVDREIDIHGVRIFNSTFDPDSGVKDIEVRINNNFMTKGEVQKLFGADFRFESKFSLASFNAVSSAQLIREMFPEQFVVDHGFVDTYGEYPFIQVKTFLLEIFATRSKTLNVGLNGFEFFDEKGIKLTLDSIENISIKNALRVSNSSVLIKEDMVTTKPDQMFTIEKYDEDIPPTIEITFKEEIKLAKISIWNFNSTIDTPAYGVKKAKVKLNDKTCWIGVVKCATGCTMGASQCVTEIWLTDSHELKESLTFPELIEE
;
A
#
# COMPACT_ATOMS: atom_id res chain seq x y z
N MET A 1 -58.15 49.16 42.64
CA MET A 1 -58.87 49.23 41.36
C MET A 1 -58.24 48.19 40.43
N SER A 2 -59.04 47.17 40.08
CA SER A 2 -58.99 46.22 38.94
C SER A 2 -57.61 45.72 38.45
N ALA A 3 -57.23 44.44 38.62
CA ALA A 3 -57.74 43.21 37.96
C ALA A 3 -57.65 43.30 36.43
N ILE A 4 -56.99 42.38 35.70
CA ILE A 4 -57.57 41.10 35.27
C ILE A 4 -56.48 40.07 34.93
N SER A 5 -56.68 38.87 35.47
CA SER A 5 -56.10 37.58 35.11
C SER A 5 -56.80 36.98 33.88
N MET A 6 -56.11 36.23 33.02
CA MET A 6 -56.71 35.05 32.37
C MET A 6 -55.69 33.94 32.18
N SER A 7 -56.14 32.74 32.56
CA SER A 7 -55.47 31.45 32.61
C SER A 7 -55.95 30.53 31.47
N LEU A 8 -55.02 29.78 30.86
CA LEU A 8 -55.05 28.35 30.41
C LEU A 8 -56.23 27.83 29.54
N PRO A 9 -56.00 26.85 28.62
CA PRO A 9 -55.82 25.46 29.04
C PRO A 9 -54.77 24.60 28.31
N SER A 10 -54.30 23.63 29.08
CA SER A 10 -53.57 22.41 28.76
C SER A 10 -54.34 21.44 27.86
N LEU A 11 -53.63 20.73 26.97
CA LEU A 11 -54.04 19.42 26.44
C LEU A 11 -52.79 18.56 26.22
N VAL A 12 -52.75 17.41 26.90
CA VAL A 12 -51.83 16.27 26.75
C VAL A 12 -52.73 15.01 26.75
N PRO A 13 -52.25 13.81 26.39
CA PRO A 13 -51.94 13.24 25.07
C PRO A 13 -52.95 12.13 24.69
N ARG A 14 -52.80 11.50 23.51
CA ARG A 14 -53.34 10.14 23.29
C ARG A 14 -52.34 9.25 22.54
N ALA A 15 -51.94 8.20 23.24
CA ALA A 15 -51.30 7.01 22.71
C ALA A 15 -52.30 6.16 21.90
N GLY A 16 -51.77 5.40 20.95
CA GLY A 16 -52.49 4.39 20.20
C GLY A 16 -51.49 3.41 19.58
N GLU A 17 -51.31 2.28 20.27
CA GLU A 17 -50.57 1.10 19.84
C GLU A 17 -51.20 0.44 18.60
N GLY A 18 -50.39 -0.28 17.83
CA GLY A 18 -50.88 -1.11 16.72
C GLY A 18 -49.77 -1.99 16.11
N HIS A 19 -49.74 -3.24 16.57
CA HIS A 19 -48.81 -4.32 16.25
C HIS A 19 -48.97 -4.96 14.84
N VAL A 20 -48.05 -5.91 14.55
CA VAL A 20 -48.07 -6.97 13.50
C VAL A 20 -47.56 -6.53 12.12
N GLY A 21 -46.62 -7.17 11.42
CA GLY A 21 -45.94 -8.46 11.54
C GLY A 21 -45.68 -9.02 10.12
N ARG A 22 -44.66 -9.89 9.98
CA ARG A 22 -44.36 -10.83 8.87
C ARG A 22 -43.31 -10.42 7.80
N ASN A 23 -42.13 -11.02 7.94
CA ASN A 23 -41.37 -11.62 6.82
C ASN A 23 -42.17 -12.80 6.22
N PRO A 24 -41.97 -13.17 4.94
CA PRO A 24 -41.11 -14.35 4.69
C PRO A 24 -40.44 -14.48 3.29
N LEU A 25 -39.47 -15.42 3.23
CA LEU A 25 -39.11 -16.36 2.15
C LEU A 25 -38.05 -16.02 1.07
N ASN A 26 -36.90 -16.69 1.25
CA ASN A 26 -36.17 -17.57 0.33
C ASN A 26 -36.71 -17.77 -1.11
N SER A 27 -35.80 -17.73 -2.09
CA SER A 27 -35.78 -18.74 -3.16
C SER A 27 -34.37 -19.07 -3.65
N ARG A 28 -34.03 -20.36 -3.54
CA ARG A 28 -32.96 -21.07 -4.25
C ARG A 28 -33.45 -21.39 -5.67
N ARG A 29 -32.57 -21.35 -6.67
CA ARG A 29 -32.64 -22.24 -7.84
C ARG A 29 -31.25 -22.70 -8.26
N LYS A 30 -31.12 -24.03 -8.37
CA LYS A 30 -29.98 -24.79 -8.89
C LYS A 30 -30.23 -25.20 -10.35
N HIS A 31 -29.13 -25.63 -10.99
CA HIS A 31 -28.97 -26.59 -12.10
C HIS A 31 -28.99 -26.05 -13.54
N SER A 32 -27.92 -26.29 -14.31
CA SER A 32 -27.79 -27.57 -15.04
C SER A 32 -26.37 -27.81 -15.58
N HIS A 33 -25.96 -29.08 -15.50
CA HIS A 33 -24.82 -29.70 -16.18
C HIS A 33 -25.14 -29.92 -17.66
N ARG A 34 -24.12 -29.91 -18.52
CA ARG A 34 -24.01 -30.82 -19.67
C ARG A 34 -22.55 -31.18 -19.96
N SER A 35 -22.25 -32.43 -19.66
CA SER A 35 -21.11 -33.25 -20.10
C SER A 35 -21.16 -33.52 -21.60
N PHE A 36 -20.02 -33.59 -22.29
CA PHE A 36 -19.77 -34.54 -23.39
C PHE A 36 -18.26 -34.70 -23.65
N SER A 37 -17.79 -35.93 -23.48
CA SER A 37 -16.68 -36.59 -24.20
C SER A 37 -17.23 -37.99 -24.58
N PRO A 38 -16.57 -38.86 -25.37
CA PRO A 38 -15.20 -38.83 -25.94
C PRO A 38 -15.17 -39.24 -27.44
N ILE A 39 -13.98 -39.36 -28.05
CA ILE A 39 -13.56 -40.47 -28.95
C ILE A 39 -12.08 -40.30 -29.32
N ALA A 40 -11.36 -41.42 -29.25
CA ALA A 40 -9.95 -41.62 -29.56
C ALA A 40 -9.70 -41.81 -31.07
N LEU A 41 -8.46 -41.56 -31.54
CA LEU A 41 -7.88 -42.31 -32.66
C LEU A 41 -6.34 -42.23 -32.67
N LYS A 42 -5.75 -43.41 -32.90
CA LYS A 42 -4.32 -43.74 -32.95
C LYS A 42 -3.69 -43.42 -34.32
N SER A 43 -2.35 -43.31 -34.31
CA SER A 43 -1.36 -43.56 -35.39
C SER A 43 -1.45 -42.66 -36.64
N THR A 44 -0.37 -42.13 -37.20
CA THR A 44 0.69 -42.89 -37.89
C THR A 44 1.87 -41.96 -38.24
N LEU A 45 3.10 -42.43 -38.09
CA LEU A 45 4.35 -41.83 -38.59
C LEU A 45 4.43 -41.93 -40.12
N GLN A 46 4.89 -40.88 -40.81
CA GLN A 46 5.61 -41.06 -42.08
C GLN A 46 6.61 -39.91 -42.33
N SER A 47 7.86 -40.32 -42.47
CA SER A 47 9.05 -39.56 -42.81
C SER A 47 9.08 -39.15 -44.29
N LEU A 48 9.56 -37.94 -44.59
CA LEU A 48 10.07 -37.60 -45.92
C LEU A 48 11.42 -36.90 -45.81
N LYS A 49 12.46 -37.59 -46.30
CA LYS A 49 13.79 -37.08 -46.60
C LYS A 49 13.76 -36.41 -47.98
N ILE A 50 14.40 -35.25 -48.13
CA ILE A 50 14.91 -34.77 -49.43
C ILE A 50 16.35 -34.28 -49.22
N ASN A 51 17.26 -34.81 -50.04
CA ASN A 51 18.69 -34.51 -50.08
C ASN A 51 19.00 -33.53 -51.24
N SER A 52 19.68 -32.42 -50.91
CA SER A 52 20.87 -31.79 -51.57
C SER A 52 20.77 -31.27 -53.04
N PRO A 53 21.71 -30.46 -53.61
CA PRO A 53 23.05 -30.07 -53.12
C PRO A 53 23.58 -28.62 -53.37
N ILE A 54 24.48 -28.19 -52.47
CA ILE A 54 25.83 -27.59 -52.65
C ILE A 54 26.06 -26.43 -53.64
N SER A 55 26.49 -25.26 -53.12
CA SER A 55 27.70 -24.57 -53.60
C SER A 55 28.40 -23.78 -52.47
N SER A 56 29.69 -24.03 -52.36
CA SER A 56 30.74 -23.63 -51.39
C SER A 56 31.08 -22.13 -51.26
N SER A 57 31.45 -21.67 -50.06
CA SER A 57 32.87 -21.37 -49.72
C SER A 57 33.15 -21.28 -48.20
N MET A 58 34.39 -21.59 -47.86
CA MET A 58 35.01 -22.01 -46.58
C MET A 58 34.92 -21.01 -45.41
N SER A 59 34.87 -21.42 -44.13
CA SER A 59 36.05 -21.87 -43.37
C SER A 59 35.78 -22.73 -42.11
N ARG A 60 36.38 -23.93 -42.13
CA ARG A 60 37.09 -24.71 -41.09
C ARG A 60 36.54 -24.78 -39.65
N GLY A 61 36.13 -26.01 -39.29
CA GLY A 61 36.20 -26.57 -37.93
C GLY A 61 35.47 -27.90 -37.80
N CYS A 62 36.20 -29.03 -37.85
CA CYS A 62 35.82 -30.37 -37.37
C CYS A 62 35.02 -30.30 -36.05
N GLU A 63 34.06 -31.18 -35.70
CA GLU A 63 34.09 -32.63 -35.83
C GLU A 63 32.72 -33.24 -35.41
N THR A 64 32.34 -34.35 -36.06
CA THR A 64 31.43 -35.43 -35.60
C THR A 64 30.02 -35.09 -35.08
N PHE A 65 29.04 -35.32 -35.96
CA PHE A 65 27.65 -35.60 -35.59
C PHE A 65 27.55 -36.98 -34.91
N LEU A 66 27.15 -37.01 -33.64
CA LEU A 66 26.55 -38.17 -33.01
C LEU A 66 25.07 -37.85 -32.78
N THR A 67 24.20 -38.40 -33.63
CA THR A 67 22.77 -38.51 -33.35
C THR A 67 22.58 -39.47 -32.19
N ILE A 68 22.36 -38.92 -30.99
CA ILE A 68 21.99 -39.73 -29.82
C ILE A 68 20.48 -39.59 -29.63
N SER A 69 19.74 -40.47 -30.30
CA SER A 69 18.35 -40.74 -29.96
C SER A 69 18.32 -41.62 -28.72
N SER A 70 17.55 -41.20 -27.70
CA SER A 70 17.11 -41.94 -26.51
C SER A 70 17.79 -41.59 -25.17
N TYR A 71 16.91 -41.47 -24.17
CA TYR A 71 17.11 -41.14 -22.74
C TYR A 71 18.14 -41.99 -21.97
N ALA A 72 18.72 -43.03 -22.57
CA ALA A 72 19.67 -43.92 -21.90
C ALA A 72 21.08 -43.30 -21.76
N SER A 73 21.47 -42.39 -22.65
CA SER A 73 22.84 -41.86 -22.70
C SER A 73 23.15 -40.78 -21.67
N VAL A 74 22.12 -40.12 -21.12
CA VAL A 74 22.26 -39.13 -20.03
C VAL A 74 22.65 -39.81 -18.70
N ARG A 75 22.35 -41.10 -18.54
CA ARG A 75 22.68 -41.87 -17.32
C ARG A 75 24.18 -42.14 -17.11
N LYS A 76 25.03 -41.94 -18.13
CA LYS A 76 26.48 -42.25 -18.05
C LYS A 76 27.38 -41.06 -17.71
N LEU A 77 26.85 -39.83 -17.61
CA LEU A 77 27.60 -38.65 -17.15
C LEU A 77 27.53 -38.46 -15.62
N ARG A 78 27.20 -39.52 -14.87
CA ARG A 78 26.74 -39.47 -13.47
C ARG A 78 27.83 -39.58 -12.41
N GLN A 79 29.07 -39.22 -12.73
CA GLN A 79 30.17 -39.23 -11.76
C GLN A 79 31.08 -38.03 -12.03
N ASN A 80 30.69 -36.85 -11.53
CA ASN A 80 31.62 -35.81 -11.06
C ASN A 80 30.83 -34.65 -10.39
N ASN A 81 31.13 -34.41 -9.11
CA ASN A 81 30.39 -33.52 -8.20
C ASN A 81 30.77 -32.03 -8.33
N HIS A 82 30.75 -31.48 -9.55
CA HIS A 82 30.86 -30.04 -9.76
C HIS A 82 30.06 -29.62 -11.00
N VAL A 83 28.77 -29.32 -10.82
CA VAL A 83 27.92 -28.77 -11.89
C VAL A 83 28.39 -27.34 -12.17
N LYS A 84 29.06 -27.14 -13.30
CA LYS A 84 29.42 -25.81 -13.80
C LYS A 84 28.20 -25.19 -14.50
N PHE A 85 28.09 -23.86 -14.43
CA PHE A 85 27.03 -23.01 -15.01
C PHE A 85 26.57 -23.38 -16.44
N ASN A 86 27.45 -23.96 -17.26
CA ASN A 86 27.16 -24.41 -18.63
C ASN A 86 26.17 -25.59 -18.71
N GLU A 87 26.00 -26.39 -17.66
CA GLU A 87 25.07 -27.53 -17.65
C GLU A 87 23.62 -27.10 -17.37
N LEU A 88 23.40 -26.03 -16.58
CA LEU A 88 22.06 -25.47 -16.35
C LEU A 88 21.51 -24.79 -17.60
N SER A 89 22.37 -24.09 -18.36
CA SER A 89 22.00 -23.57 -19.68
C SER A 89 21.67 -24.69 -20.67
N PHE A 90 22.33 -25.86 -20.54
CA PHE A 90 22.06 -27.03 -21.38
C PHE A 90 20.72 -27.70 -21.03
N ILE A 91 20.39 -27.85 -19.74
CA ILE A 91 19.08 -28.35 -19.30
C ILE A 91 17.97 -27.39 -19.73
N ALA A 92 18.19 -26.08 -19.55
CA ALA A 92 17.27 -25.04 -20.02
C ALA A 92 17.09 -25.07 -21.54
N SER A 93 18.17 -25.24 -22.32
CA SER A 93 18.06 -25.35 -23.78
C SER A 93 17.33 -26.63 -24.23
N CYS A 94 17.60 -27.77 -23.60
CA CYS A 94 16.89 -29.01 -23.89
C CYS A 94 15.40 -28.96 -23.51
N LEU A 95 15.02 -28.20 -22.47
CA LEU A 95 13.61 -27.98 -22.11
C LEU A 95 12.90 -27.01 -23.06
N LEU A 96 13.63 -26.03 -23.62
CA LEU A 96 13.09 -25.04 -24.57
C LEU A 96 12.89 -25.62 -25.98
N GLU A 97 13.66 -26.64 -26.38
CA GLU A 97 13.52 -27.30 -27.69
C GLU A 97 12.14 -27.92 -27.94
N GLU A 98 11.36 -28.20 -26.89
CA GLU A 98 10.01 -28.77 -27.02
C GLU A 98 8.88 -27.72 -27.06
N GLN A 99 9.14 -26.44 -26.75
CA GLN A 99 8.10 -25.40 -26.61
C GLN A 99 8.62 -23.98 -26.95
N PRO A 100 8.60 -23.55 -28.23
CA PRO A 100 9.24 -22.30 -28.68
C PRO A 100 8.63 -21.00 -28.12
N ASN A 101 7.45 -21.07 -27.50
CA ASN A 101 6.76 -19.91 -26.91
C ASN A 101 6.80 -19.90 -25.38
N THR A 102 7.95 -20.24 -24.79
CA THR A 102 8.12 -20.28 -23.34
C THR A 102 9.27 -19.41 -22.86
N GLN A 103 9.21 -19.05 -21.58
CA GLN A 103 10.27 -18.38 -20.85
C GLN A 103 10.55 -19.13 -19.56
N ILE A 104 11.80 -19.05 -19.08
CA ILE A 104 12.25 -19.76 -17.89
C ILE A 104 12.48 -18.78 -16.76
N VAL A 105 11.84 -19.05 -15.61
CA VAL A 105 12.14 -18.41 -14.33
C VAL A 105 12.94 -19.39 -13.49
N THR A 106 14.11 -18.97 -13.03
CA THR A 106 14.94 -19.74 -12.10
C THR A 106 14.95 -19.04 -10.75
N VAL A 107 14.54 -19.74 -9.69
CA VAL A 107 14.65 -19.30 -8.29
C VAL A 107 15.75 -20.11 -7.63
N ASP A 108 16.89 -19.46 -7.38
CA ASP A 108 18.05 -20.03 -6.71
C ASP A 108 17.97 -19.78 -5.21
N ILE A 109 17.82 -20.83 -4.42
CA ILE A 109 17.90 -20.81 -2.96
C ILE A 109 19.37 -20.92 -2.55
N LYS A 110 19.87 -19.91 -1.84
CA LYS A 110 21.27 -19.82 -1.40
C LYS A 110 21.46 -20.23 0.05
N SER A 111 20.45 -20.01 0.90
CA SER A 111 20.54 -20.30 2.33
C SER A 111 19.16 -20.56 2.95
N ASN A 112 19.18 -20.95 4.23
CA ASN A 112 17.99 -21.16 5.06
C ASN A 112 18.18 -20.51 6.44
N HIS A 113 17.18 -20.63 7.31
CA HIS A 113 17.18 -19.97 8.63
C HIS A 113 17.97 -20.70 9.73
N GLY A 114 18.77 -21.71 9.39
CA GLY A 114 19.70 -22.35 10.33
C GLY A 114 19.63 -23.87 10.39
N LYS A 115 18.78 -24.51 9.59
CA LYS A 115 18.74 -25.98 9.50
C LYS A 115 19.91 -26.50 8.66
N VAL A 116 20.58 -27.56 9.12
CA VAL A 116 21.87 -27.96 8.54
C VAL A 116 21.74 -28.68 7.20
N ASP A 117 20.72 -29.52 7.05
CA ASP A 117 20.65 -30.60 6.08
C ASP A 117 19.42 -30.55 5.15
N ILE A 118 18.48 -29.67 5.46
CA ILE A 118 17.21 -29.57 4.72
C ILE A 118 16.76 -28.12 4.53
N VAL A 119 16.06 -27.91 3.42
CA VAL A 119 15.27 -26.72 3.13
C VAL A 119 13.86 -27.15 2.81
N ARG A 120 12.87 -26.49 3.42
CA ARG A 120 11.46 -26.70 3.13
C ARG A 120 10.81 -25.42 2.65
N LEU A 121 9.87 -25.57 1.74
CA LEU A 121 9.13 -24.46 1.18
C LEU A 121 7.64 -24.80 1.05
N ALA A 122 6.77 -23.84 1.39
CA ALA A 122 5.33 -24.05 1.33
C ALA A 122 4.77 -23.78 -0.06
N ALA A 123 5.10 -22.63 -0.65
CA ALA A 123 4.59 -22.24 -1.96
C ALA A 123 5.52 -21.26 -2.68
N ILE A 124 5.46 -21.29 -4.02
CA ILE A 124 6.01 -20.29 -4.93
C ILE A 124 4.91 -19.82 -5.87
N SER A 125 4.84 -18.53 -6.16
CA SER A 125 3.98 -17.99 -7.21
C SER A 125 4.76 -17.06 -8.13
N ILE A 126 4.66 -17.32 -9.43
CA ILE A 126 5.11 -16.37 -10.46
C ILE A 126 4.00 -15.32 -10.63
N LEU A 127 4.34 -14.04 -10.68
CA LEU A 127 3.36 -12.95 -10.67
C LEU A 127 3.37 -12.16 -11.99
N ASP A 128 2.17 -11.81 -12.48
CA ASP A 128 1.99 -10.89 -13.60
C ASP A 128 2.11 -9.41 -13.17
N ARG A 129 1.97 -8.49 -14.15
CA ARG A 129 1.95 -7.03 -13.92
C ARG A 129 0.87 -6.55 -12.93
N LYS A 130 -0.20 -7.32 -12.71
CA LYS A 130 -1.25 -7.03 -11.73
C LYS A 130 -1.00 -7.72 -10.38
N TYR A 131 0.18 -8.31 -10.18
CA TYR A 131 0.57 -9.08 -9.01
C TYR A 131 -0.34 -10.29 -8.74
N LYS A 132 -0.89 -10.87 -9.80
CA LYS A 132 -1.69 -12.10 -9.72
C LYS A 132 -0.81 -13.31 -10.05
N PRO A 133 -0.97 -14.44 -9.33
CA PRO A 133 -0.31 -15.69 -9.68
C PRO A 133 -0.64 -16.11 -11.11
N VAL A 134 0.38 -16.52 -11.86
CA VAL A 134 0.22 -17.03 -13.23
C VAL A 134 0.35 -18.54 -13.25
N SER A 135 -0.36 -19.17 -14.20
CA SER A 135 -0.24 -20.61 -14.42
C SER A 135 1.15 -20.94 -14.98
N ILE A 136 1.81 -21.90 -14.36
CA ILE A 136 3.07 -22.45 -14.85
C ILE A 136 2.81 -23.61 -15.81
N ILE A 137 3.71 -23.83 -16.75
CA ILE A 137 3.65 -24.96 -17.71
C ILE A 137 4.31 -26.19 -17.10
N LYS A 138 5.46 -26.00 -16.46
CA LYS A 138 6.27 -27.08 -15.86
C LYS A 138 7.20 -26.51 -14.79
N ALA A 139 7.57 -27.32 -13.81
CA ALA A 139 8.62 -26.99 -12.84
C ALA A 139 9.56 -28.19 -12.61
N THR A 140 10.80 -27.92 -12.25
CA THR A 140 11.80 -28.91 -11.83
C THR A 140 12.83 -28.26 -10.90
N SER A 141 13.70 -29.04 -10.25
CA SER A 141 14.76 -28.52 -9.40
C SER A 141 16.12 -29.17 -9.66
N VAL A 142 17.17 -28.44 -9.30
CA VAL A 142 18.55 -28.92 -9.26
C VAL A 142 19.16 -28.52 -7.90
N PRO A 143 19.57 -29.47 -7.03
CA PRO A 143 19.46 -30.92 -7.20
C PRO A 143 18.00 -31.39 -7.29
N GLU A 144 17.81 -32.57 -7.87
CA GLU A 144 16.49 -33.20 -7.98
C GLU A 144 15.88 -33.37 -6.58
N ASN A 145 14.62 -32.98 -6.46
CA ASN A 145 13.87 -33.12 -5.21
C ASN A 145 13.77 -34.60 -4.81
N LYS A 146 14.09 -34.92 -3.55
CA LYS A 146 14.06 -36.29 -3.02
C LYS A 146 12.72 -36.67 -2.37
N SER A 147 11.87 -35.70 -2.00
CA SER A 147 10.62 -35.88 -1.26
C SER A 147 9.56 -34.80 -1.61
N GLY A 148 8.39 -35.27 -2.05
CA GLY A 148 7.26 -34.42 -2.47
C GLY A 148 7.27 -34.12 -3.97
N ASP A 149 6.10 -33.76 -4.54
CA ASP A 149 6.03 -33.30 -5.92
C ASP A 149 6.37 -31.81 -5.95
N ILE A 150 7.28 -31.39 -6.83
CA ILE A 150 7.62 -29.97 -7.00
C ILE A 150 6.40 -29.14 -7.41
N LEU A 151 5.40 -29.78 -8.04
CA LEU A 151 4.14 -29.13 -8.40
C LEU A 151 3.32 -28.71 -7.18
N ASP A 152 3.55 -29.31 -6.01
CA ASP A 152 2.89 -28.91 -4.76
C ASP A 152 3.25 -27.48 -4.33
N LEU A 153 4.34 -26.90 -4.85
CA LEU A 153 4.65 -25.48 -4.65
C LEU A 153 3.64 -24.53 -5.32
N PHE A 154 2.86 -25.02 -6.29
CA PHE A 154 2.00 -24.24 -7.16
C PHE A 154 0.50 -24.60 -7.01
N ASP A 155 0.15 -25.32 -5.94
CA ASP A 155 -1.23 -25.74 -5.63
C ASP A 155 -2.17 -24.58 -5.20
N GLY A 156 -1.61 -23.38 -5.01
CA GLY A 156 -2.32 -22.19 -4.55
C GLY A 156 -2.52 -22.11 -3.03
N LYS A 157 -2.10 -23.12 -2.26
CA LYS A 157 -2.17 -23.14 -0.79
C LYS A 157 -0.89 -22.58 -0.19
N MET A 158 -0.95 -21.35 0.31
CA MET A 158 0.24 -20.65 0.84
C MET A 158 0.53 -21.00 2.30
N ALA A 159 -0.50 -21.20 3.11
CA ALA A 159 -0.36 -21.54 4.52
C ALA A 159 -0.40 -23.07 4.68
N LYS A 160 0.77 -23.66 4.87
CA LYS A 160 0.97 -25.10 5.08
C LYS A 160 1.71 -25.30 6.38
N ASN A 161 1.17 -26.16 7.24
CA ASN A 161 1.65 -26.33 8.62
C ASN A 161 1.98 -27.80 8.93
N ASP A 162 1.81 -28.70 7.95
CA ASP A 162 2.11 -30.13 8.04
C ASP A 162 3.31 -30.42 7.13
N GLU A 163 4.24 -31.25 7.61
CA GLU A 163 5.42 -31.68 6.86
C GLU A 163 5.08 -32.27 5.49
N ASN A 164 3.98 -33.03 5.41
CA ASN A 164 3.58 -33.74 4.19
C ASN A 164 3.10 -32.81 3.08
N GLU A 165 2.80 -31.55 3.40
CA GLU A 165 2.36 -30.54 2.43
C GLU A 165 3.55 -29.73 1.88
N LEU A 166 4.74 -29.90 2.46
CA LEU A 166 5.92 -29.11 2.14
C LEU A 166 6.84 -29.80 1.15
N VAL A 167 7.35 -29.00 0.23
CA VAL A 167 8.37 -29.46 -0.71
C VAL A 167 9.72 -29.36 -0.03
N THR A 168 10.39 -30.51 0.11
CA THR A 168 11.61 -30.66 0.91
C THR A 168 12.82 -30.96 0.03
N PHE A 169 13.87 -30.18 0.20
CA PHE A 169 15.14 -30.33 -0.49
C PHE A 169 16.24 -30.71 0.48
N SER A 170 17.16 -31.57 0.04
CA SER A 170 18.43 -31.79 0.73
C SER A 170 19.26 -30.52 0.59
N PHE A 171 19.65 -29.94 1.71
CA PHE A 171 20.45 -28.72 1.76
C PHE A 171 21.86 -29.06 2.22
N GLU A 172 22.84 -28.48 1.55
CA GLU A 172 24.24 -28.50 1.99
C GLU A 172 24.71 -27.05 2.01
N LYS A 173 25.39 -26.66 3.09
CA LYS A 173 25.93 -25.31 3.21
C LYS A 173 26.79 -24.98 1.98
N ASP A 174 26.62 -23.76 1.46
CA ASP A 174 27.29 -23.23 0.26
C ASP A 174 26.90 -23.87 -1.08
N LYS A 175 25.93 -24.80 -1.11
CA LYS A 175 25.32 -25.29 -2.36
C LYS A 175 23.99 -24.58 -2.65
N THR A 176 23.77 -24.25 -3.91
CA THR A 176 22.53 -23.63 -4.39
C THR A 176 21.51 -24.70 -4.79
N ILE A 177 20.25 -24.51 -4.41
CA ILE A 177 19.11 -25.27 -4.95
C ILE A 177 18.39 -24.36 -5.95
N SER A 178 18.38 -24.74 -7.23
CA SER A 178 17.72 -24.00 -8.30
C SER A 178 16.36 -24.63 -8.60
N ILE A 179 15.28 -23.88 -8.42
CA ILE A 179 13.94 -24.24 -8.88
C ILE A 179 13.73 -23.59 -10.24
N ILE A 180 13.52 -24.40 -11.27
CA ILE A 180 13.38 -24.00 -12.68
C ILE A 180 11.91 -24.12 -13.06
N ILE A 181 11.31 -23.02 -13.48
CA ILE A 181 9.88 -22.88 -13.74
C ILE A 181 9.69 -22.39 -15.17
N ILE A 182 8.91 -23.12 -15.95
CA ILE A 182 8.60 -22.80 -17.35
C ILE A 182 7.23 -22.11 -17.38
N VAL A 183 7.16 -20.94 -18.00
CA VAL A 183 5.97 -20.10 -18.11
C VAL A 183 5.77 -19.71 -19.58
N ASP A 184 4.53 -19.43 -19.97
CA ASP A 184 4.23 -18.91 -21.31
C ASP A 184 4.98 -17.59 -21.54
N ARG A 185 5.62 -17.45 -22.70
CA ARG A 185 6.39 -16.26 -23.07
C ARG A 185 5.53 -15.01 -23.24
N GLU A 186 4.24 -15.16 -23.51
CA GLU A 186 3.29 -14.04 -23.62
C GLU A 186 2.98 -13.38 -22.28
N ILE A 187 3.29 -14.05 -21.17
CA ILE A 187 3.05 -13.54 -19.83
C ILE A 187 4.15 -12.55 -19.44
N ASP A 188 3.76 -11.32 -19.14
CA ASP A 188 4.68 -10.29 -18.63
C ASP A 188 4.93 -10.49 -17.13
N ILE A 189 6.02 -11.19 -16.79
CA ILE A 189 6.37 -11.54 -15.42
C ILE A 189 6.95 -10.32 -14.69
N HIS A 190 6.32 -9.94 -13.59
CA HIS A 190 6.69 -8.76 -12.79
C HIS A 190 7.15 -9.09 -11.37
N GLY A 191 7.12 -10.37 -10.97
CA GLY A 191 7.71 -10.75 -9.70
C GLY A 191 7.56 -12.23 -9.37
N VAL A 192 8.12 -12.59 -8.23
CA VAL A 192 7.99 -13.91 -7.61
C VAL A 192 7.62 -13.75 -6.15
N ARG A 193 6.69 -14.56 -5.68
CA ARG A 193 6.27 -14.64 -4.29
C ARG A 193 6.68 -15.99 -3.72
N ILE A 194 7.32 -15.97 -2.57
CA ILE A 194 7.86 -17.17 -1.90
C ILE A 194 7.26 -17.22 -0.50
N PHE A 195 6.76 -18.38 -0.07
CA PHE A 195 6.23 -18.58 1.28
C PHE A 195 6.99 -19.65 2.05
N ASN A 196 7.53 -19.25 3.19
CA ASN A 196 7.97 -20.19 4.20
C ASN A 196 6.77 -20.77 4.97
N SER A 197 6.92 -22.02 5.39
CA SER A 197 5.97 -22.68 6.27
C SER A 197 6.13 -22.21 7.72
N THR A 198 5.07 -22.38 8.52
CA THR A 198 5.19 -22.30 9.98
C THR A 198 5.72 -23.59 10.62
N PHE A 199 5.78 -24.69 9.87
CA PHE A 199 6.37 -25.95 10.31
C PHE A 199 7.89 -25.91 10.17
N ASP A 200 8.60 -26.27 11.24
CA ASP A 200 10.07 -26.22 11.35
C ASP A 200 10.69 -24.93 10.77
N PRO A 201 10.48 -23.77 11.44
CA PRO A 201 10.78 -22.45 10.87
C PRO A 201 12.25 -22.25 10.47
N ASP A 202 13.19 -22.98 11.08
CA ASP A 202 14.62 -22.94 10.75
C ASP A 202 14.94 -23.60 9.39
N SER A 203 14.05 -24.47 8.90
CA SER A 203 14.16 -25.11 7.59
C SER A 203 13.65 -24.24 6.44
N GLY A 204 13.05 -23.08 6.73
CA GLY A 204 12.55 -22.16 5.72
C GLY A 204 13.67 -21.52 4.90
N VAL A 205 13.34 -21.17 3.65
CA VAL A 205 14.22 -20.44 2.74
C VAL A 205 14.57 -19.07 3.33
N LYS A 206 15.83 -18.65 3.21
CA LYS A 206 16.30 -17.34 3.65
C LYS A 206 16.76 -16.50 2.45
N ASP A 207 17.94 -16.76 1.93
CA ASP A 207 18.48 -15.98 0.82
C ASP A 207 18.12 -16.61 -0.53
N ILE A 208 17.60 -15.78 -1.45
CA ILE A 208 17.23 -16.20 -2.81
C ILE A 208 17.76 -15.25 -3.87
N GLU A 209 17.91 -15.79 -5.08
CA GLU A 209 18.22 -15.06 -6.31
C GLU A 209 17.25 -15.50 -7.40
N VAL A 210 16.70 -14.57 -8.16
CA VAL A 210 15.74 -14.87 -9.24
C VAL A 210 16.27 -14.40 -10.58
N ARG A 211 16.15 -15.27 -11.59
CA ARG A 211 16.61 -15.04 -12.97
C ARG A 211 15.49 -15.36 -13.96
N ILE A 212 15.36 -14.57 -15.03
CA ILE A 212 14.48 -14.85 -16.18
C ILE A 212 15.31 -15.02 -17.44
N ASN A 213 15.18 -16.16 -18.13
CA ASN A 213 15.94 -16.48 -19.34
C ASN A 213 17.44 -16.22 -19.14
N ASN A 214 17.96 -16.65 -17.98
CA ASN A 214 19.34 -16.46 -17.54
C ASN A 214 19.76 -15.01 -17.20
N ASN A 215 18.87 -14.03 -17.34
CA ASN A 215 19.12 -12.66 -16.89
C ASN A 215 18.81 -12.52 -15.41
N PHE A 216 19.74 -11.95 -14.64
CA PHE A 216 19.50 -11.58 -13.25
C PHE A 216 18.37 -10.58 -13.14
N MET A 217 17.40 -10.88 -12.25
CA MET A 217 16.28 -9.98 -11.97
C MET A 217 16.42 -9.34 -10.60
N THR A 218 16.60 -10.15 -9.55
CA THR A 218 16.66 -9.66 -8.18
C THR A 218 17.27 -10.69 -7.23
N LYS A 219 17.66 -10.24 -6.04
CA LYS A 219 18.05 -11.05 -4.90
C LYS A 219 17.37 -10.50 -3.65
N GLY A 220 17.18 -11.33 -2.64
CA GLY A 220 16.73 -10.84 -1.35
C GLY A 220 16.52 -11.93 -0.33
N GLU A 221 15.96 -11.52 0.81
CA GLU A 221 15.78 -12.36 1.98
C GLU A 221 14.28 -12.62 2.23
N VAL A 222 13.92 -13.89 2.43
CA VAL A 222 12.60 -14.32 2.89
C VAL A 222 12.66 -14.46 4.41
N GLN A 223 11.86 -13.69 5.13
CA GLN A 223 11.85 -13.72 6.59
C GLN A 223 11.34 -15.06 7.13
N LYS A 224 11.84 -15.42 8.31
CA LYS A 224 11.42 -16.63 9.04
C LYS A 224 9.92 -16.53 9.36
N LEU A 225 9.14 -17.59 9.12
CA LEU A 225 7.67 -17.65 9.31
C LEU A 225 6.82 -16.75 8.38
N PHE A 226 7.41 -16.09 7.39
CA PHE A 226 6.69 -15.20 6.50
C PHE A 226 6.90 -15.55 5.02
N GLY A 227 6.01 -15.01 4.18
CA GLY A 227 6.26 -14.93 2.74
C GLY A 227 6.88 -13.59 2.34
N ALA A 228 7.53 -13.56 1.19
CA ALA A 228 8.13 -12.37 0.62
C ALA A 228 7.80 -12.23 -0.88
N ASP A 229 7.57 -10.98 -1.31
CA ASP A 229 7.31 -10.61 -2.69
C ASP A 229 8.54 -9.93 -3.28
N PHE A 230 9.10 -10.53 -4.32
CA PHE A 230 10.25 -10.01 -5.05
C PHE A 230 9.77 -9.42 -6.37
N ARG A 231 9.73 -8.09 -6.44
CA ARG A 231 9.28 -7.35 -7.63
C ARG A 231 10.44 -7.20 -8.61
N PHE A 232 10.17 -7.41 -9.88
CA PHE A 232 11.13 -7.20 -10.96
C PHE A 232 10.99 -5.76 -11.44
N GLU A 233 11.99 -4.94 -11.16
CA GLU A 233 12.02 -3.58 -11.68
C GLU A 233 12.13 -3.62 -13.20
N SER A 234 11.19 -2.98 -13.90
CA SER A 234 11.38 -2.69 -15.32
C SER A 234 12.70 -1.92 -15.46
N LYS A 235 13.49 -2.20 -16.51
CA LYS A 235 14.81 -1.57 -16.79
C LYS A 235 14.78 -0.04 -16.99
N PHE A 236 13.77 0.64 -16.47
CA PHE A 236 13.61 2.08 -16.38
C PHE A 236 13.61 2.55 -14.91
N SER A 237 14.53 2.08 -14.07
CA SER A 237 14.78 2.69 -12.74
C SER A 237 16.09 2.25 -12.05
N LEU A 238 17.14 1.84 -12.78
CA LEU A 238 18.36 1.33 -12.12
C LEU A 238 19.31 2.44 -11.59
N ALA A 239 18.79 3.63 -11.30
CA ALA A 239 19.55 4.76 -10.75
C ALA A 239 18.98 5.28 -9.43
N SER A 240 18.05 4.57 -8.81
CA SER A 240 17.40 5.00 -7.57
C SER A 240 17.04 3.76 -6.78
N PHE A 241 17.27 3.75 -5.47
CA PHE A 241 17.00 2.66 -4.51
C PHE A 241 18.14 1.66 -4.22
N ASN A 242 19.34 2.18 -3.94
CA ASN A 242 20.05 1.75 -2.73
C ASN A 242 19.72 2.77 -1.63
N ALA A 243 18.58 2.55 -0.95
CA ALA A 243 17.94 3.52 -0.05
C ALA A 243 18.70 3.83 1.26
N VAL A 244 19.96 3.42 1.41
CA VAL A 244 20.77 3.73 2.62
C VAL A 244 22.14 4.36 2.30
N SER A 245 22.67 4.26 1.07
CA SER A 245 24.10 4.57 0.85
C SER A 245 24.40 5.88 0.12
N SER A 246 23.44 6.58 -0.50
CA SER A 246 23.70 7.88 -1.14
C SER A 246 23.64 9.03 -0.13
N ALA A 247 22.70 8.96 0.83
CA ALA A 247 22.58 9.96 1.88
C ALA A 247 23.80 9.97 2.81
N GLN A 248 24.32 8.80 3.20
CA GLN A 248 25.54 8.70 4.00
C GLN A 248 26.76 9.26 3.26
N LEU A 249 26.93 8.91 1.98
CA LEU A 249 28.07 9.40 1.18
C LEU A 249 28.04 10.92 1.00
N ILE A 250 26.86 11.49 0.75
CA ILE A 250 26.67 12.94 0.62
C ILE A 250 26.91 13.66 1.96
N ARG A 251 26.45 13.08 3.08
CA ARG A 251 26.69 13.61 4.45
C ARG A 251 28.18 13.58 4.81
N GLU A 252 28.92 12.54 4.42
CA GLU A 252 30.37 12.45 4.62
C GLU A 252 31.16 13.40 3.72
N MET A 253 30.67 13.68 2.50
CA MET A 253 31.35 14.57 1.55
C MET A 253 31.13 16.07 1.83
N PHE A 254 30.04 16.46 2.50
CA PHE A 254 29.73 17.87 2.82
C PHE A 254 29.27 18.09 4.28
N PRO A 255 30.08 17.70 5.29
CA PRO A 255 29.64 17.71 6.69
C PRO A 255 29.24 19.10 7.22
N GLU A 256 29.80 20.18 6.68
CA GLU A 256 29.50 21.55 7.14
C GLU A 256 28.34 22.24 6.38
N GLN A 257 27.81 21.64 5.31
CA GLN A 257 26.68 22.19 4.55
C GLN A 257 25.34 21.56 4.92
N PHE A 258 25.38 20.46 5.69
CA PHE A 258 24.22 19.77 6.22
C PHE A 258 24.08 20.06 7.71
N VAL A 259 23.64 21.27 8.06
CA VAL A 259 22.75 21.38 9.23
C VAL A 259 21.44 20.74 8.78
N VAL A 260 21.39 19.40 8.85
CA VAL A 260 20.13 18.68 8.64
C VAL A 260 19.27 19.08 9.82
N ASP A 261 18.28 19.95 9.60
CA ASP A 261 17.09 19.96 10.41
C ASP A 261 16.52 18.55 10.29
N HIS A 262 16.96 17.66 11.19
CA HIS A 262 16.53 16.28 11.22
C HIS A 262 15.02 16.36 11.38
N GLY A 263 14.29 16.09 10.28
CA GLY A 263 12.85 15.97 10.32
C GLY A 263 12.46 15.01 11.44
N PHE A 264 11.29 15.20 12.03
CA PHE A 264 10.83 14.37 13.15
C PHE A 264 11.09 12.88 12.88
N VAL A 265 11.87 12.24 13.77
CA VAL A 265 12.26 10.83 13.70
C VAL A 265 11.51 10.09 14.77
N ASP A 266 10.73 9.06 14.41
CA ASP A 266 10.10 8.15 15.36
C ASP A 266 10.88 6.83 15.47
N THR A 267 10.32 5.87 16.21
CA THR A 267 10.88 4.53 16.39
C THR A 267 11.06 3.74 15.09
N TYR A 268 10.47 4.19 13.98
CA TYR A 268 10.55 3.57 12.66
C TYR A 268 11.43 4.35 11.67
N GLY A 269 11.92 5.54 12.04
CA GLY A 269 12.84 6.35 11.24
C GLY A 269 12.34 7.77 10.97
N GLU A 270 12.87 8.41 9.93
CA GLU A 270 12.44 9.77 9.54
C GLU A 270 10.96 9.73 9.09
N TYR A 271 10.11 10.51 9.79
CA TYR A 271 8.70 10.59 9.47
C TYR A 271 8.48 11.53 8.27
N PRO A 272 7.82 11.07 7.19
CA PRO A 272 7.64 11.87 5.99
C PRO A 272 6.51 12.89 6.17
N PHE A 273 6.81 14.04 6.75
CA PHE A 273 5.87 15.15 6.84
C PHE A 273 5.60 15.79 5.47
N ILE A 274 4.33 16.12 5.23
CA ILE A 274 3.93 16.89 4.06
C ILE A 274 4.38 18.34 4.26
N GLN A 275 5.15 18.87 3.31
CA GLN A 275 5.47 20.30 3.25
C GLN A 275 4.27 21.06 2.67
N VAL A 276 3.81 22.08 3.37
CA VAL A 276 2.59 22.84 3.07
C VAL A 276 2.94 24.32 2.92
N LYS A 277 2.64 24.88 1.76
CA LYS A 277 2.71 26.32 1.48
C LYS A 277 1.32 26.96 1.55
N THR A 278 0.28 26.22 1.16
CA THR A 278 -1.10 26.72 1.14
C THR A 278 -2.07 25.77 1.82
N PHE A 279 -2.96 26.35 2.63
CA PHE A 279 -4.13 25.70 3.22
C PHE A 279 -5.40 26.32 2.63
N LEU A 280 -6.36 25.49 2.23
CA LEU A 280 -7.67 25.95 1.75
C LEU A 280 -8.79 25.22 2.48
N LEU A 281 -9.70 25.98 3.09
CA LEU A 281 -10.97 25.49 3.61
C LEU A 281 -12.10 25.84 2.62
N GLU A 282 -12.77 24.82 2.08
CA GLU A 282 -14.01 24.96 1.30
C GLU A 282 -15.22 24.65 2.19
N ILE A 283 -16.16 25.58 2.33
CA ILE A 283 -17.33 25.45 3.22
C ILE A 283 -18.58 25.09 2.40
N PHE A 284 -19.05 23.83 2.48
CA PHE A 284 -20.21 23.37 1.70
C PHE A 284 -21.55 23.51 2.43
N ALA A 285 -21.53 23.52 3.77
CA ALA A 285 -22.74 23.62 4.54
C ALA A 285 -22.51 24.33 5.85
N THR A 286 -23.47 25.18 6.19
CA THR A 286 -23.60 25.86 7.47
C THR A 286 -24.61 25.13 8.36
N ARG A 287 -24.63 25.48 9.64
CA ARG A 287 -25.54 24.90 10.62
C ARG A 287 -26.96 25.48 10.55
N SER A 288 -27.12 26.68 9.98
CA SER A 288 -28.41 27.27 9.60
C SER A 288 -28.46 27.67 8.12
N LYS A 289 -29.63 28.11 7.66
CA LYS A 289 -29.88 28.65 6.32
C LYS A 289 -29.59 30.15 6.21
N THR A 290 -28.79 30.71 7.13
CA THR A 290 -28.39 32.12 7.01
C THR A 290 -27.32 32.28 5.93
N LEU A 291 -27.26 33.47 5.34
CA LEU A 291 -26.15 33.87 4.49
C LEU A 291 -24.86 34.09 5.29
N ASN A 292 -24.98 34.31 6.60
CA ASN A 292 -23.85 34.47 7.51
C ASN A 292 -23.22 33.12 7.89
N VAL A 293 -21.89 33.08 7.84
CA VAL A 293 -21.05 31.96 8.24
C VAL A 293 -20.00 32.48 9.22
N GLY A 294 -19.76 31.74 10.28
CA GLY A 294 -18.80 32.07 11.31
C GLY A 294 -17.81 30.95 11.56
N LEU A 295 -16.59 31.35 11.90
CA LEU A 295 -15.55 30.49 12.44
C LEU A 295 -14.84 31.23 13.57
N ASN A 296 -14.40 30.53 14.60
CA ASN A 296 -13.58 31.15 15.62
C ASN A 296 -12.12 31.28 15.15
N GLY A 297 -11.59 30.24 14.49
CA GLY A 297 -10.25 30.27 13.92
C GLY A 297 -9.66 28.90 13.64
N PHE A 298 -8.37 28.90 13.34
CA PHE A 298 -7.55 27.74 13.08
C PHE A 298 -6.31 27.74 13.97
N GLU A 299 -5.89 26.57 14.40
CA GLU A 299 -4.56 26.37 14.92
C GLU A 299 -3.83 25.37 14.04
N PHE A 300 -2.59 25.68 13.72
CA PHE A 300 -1.70 24.83 12.96
C PHE A 300 -0.53 24.47 13.86
N PHE A 301 -0.17 23.20 13.90
CA PHE A 301 0.98 22.71 14.65
C PHE A 301 1.98 22.08 13.69
N ASP A 302 3.24 22.45 13.82
CA ASP A 302 4.33 21.93 13.00
C ASP A 302 4.76 20.52 13.46
N GLU A 303 5.77 19.94 12.80
CA GLU A 303 6.34 18.63 13.12
C GLU A 303 7.00 18.56 14.49
N LYS A 304 7.28 19.71 15.12
CA LYS A 304 7.84 19.85 16.47
C LYS A 304 6.75 20.05 17.52
N GLY A 305 5.48 20.07 17.10
CA GLY A 305 4.34 20.36 17.96
C GLY A 305 4.21 21.83 18.35
N ILE A 306 4.92 22.73 17.66
CA ILE A 306 4.86 24.16 17.92
C ILE A 306 3.67 24.76 17.17
N LYS A 307 2.84 25.51 17.89
CA LYS A 307 1.71 26.23 17.30
C LYS A 307 2.23 27.39 16.44
N LEU A 308 1.80 27.44 15.18
CA LEU A 308 2.09 28.55 14.28
C LEU A 308 1.31 29.80 14.70
N THR A 309 1.97 30.95 14.61
CA THR A 309 1.37 32.27 14.88
C THR A 309 1.09 33.01 13.59
N LEU A 310 0.48 34.20 13.71
CA LEU A 310 0.22 35.07 12.55
C LEU A 310 1.53 35.45 11.83
N ASP A 311 2.67 35.43 12.52
CA ASP A 311 3.98 35.73 11.92
C ASP A 311 4.42 34.69 10.89
N SER A 312 3.89 33.46 10.95
CA SER A 312 4.14 32.42 9.95
C SER A 312 3.26 32.56 8.71
N ILE A 313 2.30 33.50 8.70
CA ILE A 313 1.33 33.67 7.62
C ILE A 313 1.77 34.80 6.69
N GLU A 314 1.78 34.50 5.39
CA GLU A 314 2.05 35.48 4.33
C GLU A 314 0.77 36.22 3.95
N ASN A 315 -0.33 35.49 3.76
CA ASN A 315 -1.59 36.05 3.31
C ASN A 315 -2.78 35.19 3.75
N ILE A 316 -3.93 35.84 3.98
CA ILE A 316 -5.22 35.18 4.18
C ILE A 316 -6.19 35.74 3.14
N SER A 317 -6.60 34.91 2.19
CA SER A 317 -7.49 35.27 1.09
C SER A 317 -8.84 34.61 1.25
N ILE A 318 -9.91 35.38 1.09
CA ILE A 318 -11.29 34.90 1.18
C ILE A 318 -11.96 35.12 -0.16
N LYS A 319 -12.51 34.05 -0.73
CA LYS A 319 -13.24 34.09 -2.01
C LYS A 319 -14.71 33.74 -1.77
N ASN A 320 -15.56 34.19 -2.69
CA ASN A 320 -17.01 33.97 -2.68
C ASN A 320 -17.72 34.53 -1.43
N ALA A 321 -17.27 35.69 -0.96
CA ALA A 321 -17.87 36.44 0.14
C ALA A 321 -18.29 37.86 -0.30
N LEU A 322 -19.48 38.29 0.13
CA LEU A 322 -19.97 39.67 -0.04
C LEU A 322 -19.34 40.61 0.97
N ARG A 323 -19.30 40.19 2.24
CA ARG A 323 -18.62 40.89 3.34
C ARG A 323 -17.81 39.93 4.17
N VAL A 324 -16.69 40.43 4.68
CA VAL A 324 -15.73 39.65 5.45
C VAL A 324 -15.31 40.51 6.64
N SER A 325 -15.32 39.92 7.84
CA SER A 325 -14.78 40.58 9.03
C SER A 325 -13.25 40.57 9.02
N ASN A 326 -12.60 41.09 10.06
CA ASN A 326 -11.14 41.04 10.16
C ASN A 326 -10.63 39.58 10.07
N SER A 327 -9.84 39.26 9.04
CA SER A 327 -9.30 37.92 8.80
C SER A 327 -8.17 37.55 9.76
N SER A 328 -7.52 38.52 10.43
CA SER A 328 -6.43 38.23 11.38
C SER A 328 -6.90 37.44 12.60
N VAL A 329 -8.20 37.51 12.95
CA VAL A 329 -8.76 36.76 14.09
C VAL A 329 -8.88 35.26 13.84
N LEU A 330 -8.67 34.81 12.60
CA LEU A 330 -8.61 33.40 12.24
C LEU A 330 -7.38 32.71 12.81
N ILE A 331 -6.29 33.45 13.08
CA ILE A 331 -5.04 32.93 13.63
C ILE A 331 -4.70 33.76 14.87
N LYS A 332 -4.99 33.22 16.04
CA LYS A 332 -4.80 33.90 17.33
C LYS A 332 -4.33 32.95 18.42
N GLU A 333 -3.73 33.51 19.48
CA GLU A 333 -3.21 32.72 20.60
C GLU A 333 -4.34 32.08 21.41
N ASP A 334 -5.34 32.86 21.81
CA ASP A 334 -6.48 32.38 22.59
C ASP A 334 -7.68 32.06 21.71
N MET A 335 -8.00 30.76 21.62
CA MET A 335 -9.18 30.25 20.92
C MET A 335 -10.39 30.08 21.85
N VAL A 336 -10.23 30.15 23.17
CA VAL A 336 -11.33 29.92 24.12
C VAL A 336 -12.09 31.22 24.34
N THR A 337 -12.96 31.55 23.39
CA THR A 337 -13.78 32.77 23.44
C THR A 337 -15.24 32.50 23.06
N THR A 338 -16.14 33.32 23.58
CA THR A 338 -17.56 33.40 23.20
C THR A 338 -17.93 34.76 22.61
N LYS A 339 -16.94 35.65 22.45
CA LYS A 339 -17.16 37.03 22.02
C LYS A 339 -17.19 37.13 20.49
N PRO A 340 -18.31 37.56 19.86
CA PRO A 340 -18.43 37.57 18.39
C PRO A 340 -17.43 38.48 17.68
N ASP A 341 -17.03 39.59 18.29
CA ASP A 341 -16.03 40.55 17.77
C ASP A 341 -14.62 39.96 17.67
N GLN A 342 -14.35 38.89 18.42
CA GLN A 342 -13.10 38.14 18.36
C GLN A 342 -13.17 36.95 17.39
N MET A 343 -14.29 36.76 16.69
CA MET A 343 -14.52 35.65 15.77
C MET A 343 -14.63 36.14 14.33
N PHE A 344 -14.35 35.23 13.41
CA PHE A 344 -14.39 35.51 12.00
C PHE A 344 -15.79 35.24 11.44
N THR A 345 -16.28 36.15 10.59
CA THR A 345 -17.57 36.03 9.92
C THR A 345 -17.49 36.39 8.44
N ILE A 346 -18.30 35.70 7.64
CA ILE A 346 -18.49 35.89 6.21
C ILE A 346 -19.99 36.04 5.95
N GLU A 347 -20.36 37.02 5.14
CA GLU A 347 -21.66 37.08 4.47
C GLU A 347 -21.52 36.50 3.06
N LYS A 348 -22.20 35.38 2.76
CA LYS A 348 -22.18 34.72 1.45
C LYS A 348 -22.93 35.55 0.39
N TYR A 349 -22.52 35.41 -0.87
CA TYR A 349 -23.32 35.92 -2.00
C TYR A 349 -24.65 35.16 -2.17
N ASP A 350 -24.57 33.84 -2.13
CA ASP A 350 -25.68 32.91 -2.34
C ASP A 350 -25.42 31.61 -1.54
N GLU A 351 -26.45 30.80 -1.32
CA GLU A 351 -26.33 29.47 -0.72
C GLU A 351 -25.59 28.48 -1.64
N ASP A 352 -25.66 28.67 -2.96
CA ASP A 352 -25.12 27.72 -3.95
C ASP A 352 -23.60 27.87 -4.21
N ILE A 353 -22.99 29.01 -3.84
CA ILE A 353 -21.56 29.25 -4.04
C ILE A 353 -20.82 29.16 -2.70
N PRO A 354 -20.04 28.09 -2.46
CA PRO A 354 -19.38 27.90 -1.17
C PRO A 354 -18.27 28.95 -0.95
N PRO A 355 -18.24 29.63 0.21
CA PRO A 355 -17.13 30.48 0.57
C PRO A 355 -15.87 29.63 0.80
N THR A 356 -14.71 30.20 0.45
CA THR A 356 -13.42 29.55 0.65
C THR A 356 -12.46 30.46 1.39
N ILE A 357 -11.73 29.89 2.34
CA ILE A 357 -10.68 30.58 3.11
C ILE A 357 -9.34 29.95 2.75
N GLU A 358 -8.45 30.73 2.17
CA GLU A 358 -7.12 30.31 1.73
C GLU A 358 -6.08 31.00 2.61
N ILE A 359 -5.17 30.23 3.19
CA ILE A 359 -4.05 30.72 4.02
C ILE A 359 -2.77 30.31 3.32
N THR A 360 -1.92 31.30 3.03
CA THR A 360 -0.57 31.09 2.49
C THR A 360 0.43 31.32 3.60
N PHE A 361 1.28 30.33 3.88
CA PHE A 361 2.36 30.42 4.84
C PHE A 361 3.56 31.16 4.24
N LYS A 362 4.38 31.86 5.03
CA LYS A 362 5.58 32.57 4.52
C LYS A 362 6.60 31.61 3.91
N GLU A 363 6.77 30.45 4.53
CA GLU A 363 7.66 29.38 4.07
C GLU A 363 6.86 28.08 3.92
N GLU A 364 7.46 27.05 3.33
CA GLU A 364 6.86 25.73 3.34
C GLU A 364 7.01 25.10 4.72
N ILE A 365 5.90 24.70 5.35
CA ILE A 365 5.87 24.20 6.72
C ILE A 365 5.45 22.74 6.72
N LYS A 366 6.13 21.93 7.54
CA LYS A 366 5.71 20.55 7.81
C LYS A 366 4.61 20.58 8.86
N LEU A 367 3.37 20.26 8.49
CA LEU A 367 2.23 20.31 9.42
C LEU A 367 1.96 18.93 10.06
N ALA A 368 1.81 18.91 11.38
CA ALA A 368 1.39 17.73 12.14
C ALA A 368 -0.10 17.70 12.45
N LYS A 369 -0.69 18.86 12.79
CA LYS A 369 -2.09 18.95 13.20
C LYS A 369 -2.73 20.25 12.73
N ILE A 370 -4.00 20.16 12.34
CA ILE A 370 -4.88 21.31 12.09
C ILE A 370 -6.07 21.22 13.04
N SER A 371 -6.29 22.26 13.83
CA SER A 371 -7.47 22.41 14.70
C SER A 371 -8.40 23.44 14.10
N ILE A 372 -9.64 23.04 13.80
CA ILE A 372 -10.70 23.95 13.34
C ILE A 372 -11.61 24.27 14.52
N TRP A 373 -11.62 25.54 14.92
CA TRP A 373 -12.48 26.07 15.96
C TRP A 373 -13.72 26.72 15.34
N ASN A 374 -14.87 26.14 15.62
CA ASN A 374 -16.14 26.62 15.08
C ASN A 374 -16.61 27.90 15.81
N PHE A 375 -17.56 28.62 15.21
CA PHE A 375 -18.13 29.83 15.81
C PHE A 375 -18.80 29.51 17.15
N ASN A 376 -18.43 30.23 18.22
CA ASN A 376 -18.77 29.90 19.61
C ASN A 376 -19.51 31.03 20.36
N SER A 377 -20.26 31.88 19.63
CA SER A 377 -21.04 32.99 20.23
C SER A 377 -22.22 32.48 21.06
N THR A 378 -22.36 32.88 22.33
CA THR A 378 -23.51 32.51 23.19
C THR A 378 -24.88 32.83 22.58
N ILE A 379 -24.97 33.87 21.75
CA ILE A 379 -26.23 34.38 21.19
C ILE A 379 -26.57 33.68 19.87
N ASP A 380 -25.55 33.37 19.07
CA ASP A 380 -25.71 32.97 17.66
C ASP A 380 -25.21 31.54 17.36
N THR A 381 -24.74 30.80 18.36
CA THR A 381 -24.28 29.42 18.22
C THR A 381 -25.47 28.48 18.47
N PRO A 382 -26.07 27.86 17.44
CA PRO A 382 -25.37 27.26 16.30
C PRO A 382 -25.67 27.89 14.93
N ALA A 383 -26.31 29.05 14.84
CA ALA A 383 -26.79 29.59 13.57
C ALA A 383 -25.66 29.82 12.53
N TYR A 384 -24.55 30.45 12.91
CA TYR A 384 -23.51 30.82 11.93
C TYR A 384 -22.43 29.75 11.73
N GLY A 385 -22.39 28.73 12.59
CA GLY A 385 -21.30 27.75 12.56
C GLY A 385 -21.20 26.95 11.25
N VAL A 386 -19.97 26.56 10.92
CA VAL A 386 -19.69 25.65 9.81
C VAL A 386 -20.17 24.23 10.16
N LYS A 387 -20.82 23.55 9.22
CA LYS A 387 -21.29 22.16 9.38
C LYS A 387 -20.45 21.18 8.57
N LYS A 388 -20.25 21.42 7.28
CA LYS A 388 -19.47 20.55 6.39
C LYS A 388 -18.42 21.35 5.66
N ALA A 389 -17.20 20.84 5.65
CA ALA A 389 -16.10 21.48 4.96
C ALA A 389 -15.14 20.46 4.34
N LYS A 390 -14.28 20.94 3.45
CA LYS A 390 -13.12 20.22 2.91
C LYS A 390 -11.88 21.04 3.14
N VAL A 391 -10.81 20.37 3.51
CA VAL A 391 -9.48 20.95 3.62
C VAL A 391 -8.62 20.44 2.46
N LYS A 392 -7.94 21.37 1.80
CA LYS A 392 -6.86 21.08 0.86
C LYS A 392 -5.55 21.68 1.36
N LEU A 393 -4.47 20.94 1.13
CA LEU A 393 -3.09 21.37 1.37
C LEU A 393 -2.36 21.31 0.03
N ASN A 394 -1.78 22.42 -0.43
CA ASN A 394 -1.16 22.54 -1.76
C ASN A 394 -2.07 21.93 -2.87
N ASP A 395 -3.33 22.34 -2.90
CA ASP A 395 -4.38 21.87 -3.82
C ASP A 395 -4.79 20.39 -3.71
N LYS A 396 -4.16 19.60 -2.84
CA LYS A 396 -4.53 18.20 -2.58
C LYS A 396 -5.52 18.12 -1.43
N THR A 397 -6.63 17.43 -1.63
CA THR A 397 -7.63 17.23 -0.58
C THR A 397 -7.09 16.27 0.48
N CYS A 398 -7.01 16.72 1.74
CA CYS A 398 -6.57 15.89 2.86
C CYS A 398 -7.72 15.50 3.80
N TRP A 399 -8.80 16.28 3.85
CA TRP A 399 -9.94 16.01 4.72
C TRP A 399 -11.25 16.49 4.12
N ILE A 400 -12.32 15.71 4.28
CA ILE A 400 -13.70 16.09 3.99
C ILE A 400 -14.55 15.56 5.14
N GLY A 401 -15.30 16.43 5.81
CA GLY A 401 -16.08 15.96 6.94
C GLY A 401 -17.01 16.99 7.56
N VAL A 402 -17.50 16.63 8.75
CA VAL A 402 -18.38 17.48 9.56
C VAL A 402 -17.52 18.19 10.60
N VAL A 403 -17.62 19.51 10.65
CA VAL A 403 -16.98 20.33 11.69
C VAL A 403 -17.84 20.24 12.94
N LYS A 404 -17.24 19.87 14.08
CA LYS A 404 -17.90 19.82 15.40
C LYS A 404 -18.58 21.17 15.70
N CYS A 405 -19.75 21.10 16.33
CA CYS A 405 -20.47 22.30 16.76
C CYS A 405 -19.82 22.83 18.03
N ALA A 406 -19.67 24.15 18.15
CA ALA A 406 -19.25 24.74 19.41
C ALA A 406 -20.40 24.74 20.43
N THR A 407 -20.08 24.91 21.72
CA THR A 407 -21.04 24.84 22.83
C THR A 407 -21.78 26.15 23.09
N GLY A 408 -21.25 27.28 22.59
CA GLY A 408 -21.65 28.61 23.02
C GLY A 408 -21.11 28.98 24.41
N CYS A 409 -20.18 28.19 24.96
CA CYS A 409 -19.57 28.41 26.27
C CYS A 409 -18.04 28.29 26.16
N THR A 410 -17.30 28.97 27.03
CA THR A 410 -15.86 28.75 27.16
C THR A 410 -15.56 27.41 27.82
N MET A 411 -16.40 26.99 28.77
CA MET A 411 -16.33 25.68 29.40
C MET A 411 -16.65 24.58 28.37
N GLY A 412 -15.72 23.64 28.20
CA GLY A 412 -15.84 22.55 27.22
C GLY A 412 -15.57 22.95 25.76
N ALA A 413 -15.15 24.18 25.48
CA ALA A 413 -14.87 24.64 24.10
C ALA A 413 -13.80 23.77 23.40
N SER A 414 -12.76 23.35 24.13
CA SER A 414 -11.68 22.48 23.63
C SER A 414 -12.17 21.10 23.19
N GLN A 415 -13.22 20.56 23.79
CA GLN A 415 -13.79 19.25 23.42
C GLN A 415 -14.54 19.31 22.07
N CYS A 416 -14.97 20.50 21.68
CA CYS A 416 -15.73 20.78 20.46
C CYS A 416 -14.85 21.21 19.28
N VAL A 417 -13.54 21.02 19.38
CA VAL A 417 -12.58 21.29 18.30
C VAL A 417 -12.56 20.12 17.30
N THR A 418 -12.55 20.46 16.01
CA THR A 418 -12.33 19.46 14.96
C THR A 418 -10.84 19.38 14.67
N GLU A 419 -10.22 18.29 15.08
CA GLU A 419 -8.79 18.05 14.87
C GLU A 419 -8.57 17.16 13.64
N ILE A 420 -7.64 17.56 12.79
CA ILE A 420 -7.19 16.83 11.62
C ILE A 420 -5.71 16.54 11.83
N TRP A 421 -5.41 15.28 12.14
CA TRP A 421 -4.05 14.80 12.31
C TRP A 421 -3.46 14.43 10.94
N LEU A 422 -2.28 14.97 10.66
CA LEU A 422 -1.49 14.69 9.44
C LEU A 422 -0.29 13.78 9.74
N THR A 423 -0.16 13.36 11.00
CA THR A 423 0.85 12.44 11.49
C THR A 423 0.21 11.35 12.35
N ASP A 424 0.82 10.17 12.33
CA ASP A 424 0.52 9.04 13.21
C ASP A 424 1.48 8.91 14.38
N SER A 425 2.42 9.85 14.54
CA SER A 425 3.32 9.94 15.68
C SER A 425 2.55 9.93 17.01
N HIS A 426 2.83 8.94 17.84
CA HIS A 426 2.22 8.81 19.17
C HIS A 426 2.65 9.96 20.08
N GLU A 427 3.93 10.33 20.05
CA GLU A 427 4.52 11.36 20.90
C GLU A 427 3.90 12.74 20.62
N LEU A 428 3.68 13.07 19.34
CA LEU A 428 2.98 14.30 18.95
C LEU A 428 1.49 14.24 19.32
N LYS A 429 0.87 13.07 19.22
CA LYS A 429 -0.54 12.88 19.64
C LYS A 429 -0.70 13.11 21.14
N GLU A 430 0.16 12.54 21.96
CA GLU A 430 0.12 12.71 23.41
C GLU A 430 0.41 14.15 23.84
N SER A 431 1.44 14.77 23.28
CA SER A 431 1.85 16.14 23.67
C SER A 431 0.86 17.23 23.24
N LEU A 432 0.12 17.03 22.14
CA LEU A 432 -0.81 18.02 21.61
C LEU A 432 -2.27 17.74 21.94
N THR A 433 -2.57 16.65 22.65
CA THR A 433 -3.93 16.39 23.13
C THR A 433 -4.21 17.30 24.33
N PHE A 434 -5.37 17.97 24.33
CA PHE A 434 -5.78 18.80 25.46
C PHE A 434 -5.85 17.91 26.73
N PRO A 435 -5.30 18.35 27.88
CA PRO A 435 -5.46 17.62 29.12
C PRO A 435 -6.96 17.43 29.40
N GLU A 436 -7.36 16.19 29.68
CA GLU A 436 -8.70 15.94 30.21
C GLU A 436 -8.83 16.77 31.49
N LEU A 437 -9.85 17.63 31.54
CA LEU A 437 -10.23 18.29 32.78
C LEU A 437 -10.68 17.17 33.72
N ILE A 438 -9.80 16.77 34.63
CA ILE A 438 -10.16 15.96 35.79
C ILE A 438 -11.16 16.82 36.56
N GLU A 439 -12.42 16.39 36.60
CA GLU A 439 -13.42 16.97 37.50
C GLU A 439 -12.92 16.75 38.94
N GLU A 440 -12.43 17.83 39.57
CA GLU A 440 -12.26 17.90 41.04
C GLU A 440 -13.56 18.28 41.74
#